data_AF-A0A5J5SXC9-F1
#
_entry.id   AF-A0A5J5SXC9-F1
#
_cell.length_a   1.000
_cell.length_b   1.000
_cell.length_c   1.000
_cell.angle_alpha   90.00
_cell.angle_beta   90.00
_cell.angle_gamma   90.00
#
_symmetry.space_group_name_H-M   'P 1'
#
loop_
_entity.id
_entity.type
_entity.pdbx_description
1 polymer ?
#
loop_
_entity_poly.entity_id
_entity_poly.type
_entity_poly.pdbx_seq_one_letter_code
_entity_poly.pdbx_strand_id
1 'polypeptide(L)'
;MLSFTLKEVVAHTGTATFYTPPYVPSACNGYQHDGVMIAAASDAIWDDGAACGRKYKVKCTGATNQSPHPCRGKKYVVVKVVDYCPSGCENTIDLSQEAFASIADPDAGKIKISFHQNMTSPLRIWVEIWQWVSLASLTFEVNPMYVDDK
;
A
#
# COMPACT_ATOMS: atom_id res chain seq x y z
N MET A 1 -14.89 -27.75 -12.18
CA MET A 1 -13.57 -27.12 -11.99
C MET A 1 -13.80 -25.71 -11.47
N LEU A 2 -13.37 -25.40 -10.25
CA LEU A 2 -13.39 -24.03 -9.74
C LEU A 2 -12.26 -23.25 -10.41
N SER A 3 -12.60 -22.31 -11.28
CA SER A 3 -11.63 -21.41 -11.92
C SER A 3 -11.27 -20.31 -10.92
N PHE A 4 -10.03 -20.35 -10.41
CA PHE A 4 -9.49 -19.26 -9.61
C PHE A 4 -8.82 -18.26 -10.55
N THR A 5 -9.52 -17.17 -10.89
CA THR A 5 -8.91 -16.05 -11.60
C THR A 5 -8.04 -15.27 -10.62
N LEU A 6 -6.72 -15.38 -10.75
CA LEU A 6 -5.79 -14.52 -10.03
C LEU A 6 -5.99 -13.09 -10.52
N LYS A 7 -6.57 -12.22 -9.69
CA LYS A 7 -6.57 -10.78 -9.94
C LYS A 7 -5.16 -10.26 -9.68
N GLU A 8 -4.41 -9.99 -10.74
CA GLU A 8 -3.16 -9.24 -10.61
C GLU A 8 -3.45 -7.85 -10.06
N VAL A 9 -2.73 -7.47 -9.00
CA VAL A 9 -2.74 -6.09 -8.50
C VAL A 9 -1.74 -5.30 -9.35
N VAL A 10 -2.26 -4.58 -10.33
CA VAL A 10 -1.43 -3.66 -11.12
C VAL A 10 -1.03 -2.48 -10.24
N ALA A 11 0.28 -2.35 -10.00
CA ALA A 11 0.83 -1.19 -9.33
C ALA A 11 0.93 -0.03 -10.34
N HIS A 12 0.31 1.10 -9.99
CA HIS A 12 0.42 2.34 -10.74
C HIS A 12 1.72 3.05 -10.37
N THR A 13 2.21 3.91 -11.26
CA THR A 13 3.37 4.76 -11.02
C THR A 13 2.95 6.22 -11.04
N GLY A 14 3.70 7.05 -10.31
CA GLY A 14 3.40 8.46 -10.21
C GLY A 14 4.47 9.20 -9.43
N THR A 15 4.11 10.39 -8.95
CA THR A 15 4.97 11.18 -8.06
C THR A 15 4.25 11.51 -6.76
N ALA A 16 5.03 11.68 -5.70
CA ALA A 16 4.53 12.17 -4.43
C ALA A 16 5.34 13.37 -3.95
N THR A 17 4.63 14.32 -3.34
CA THR A 17 5.17 15.39 -2.49
C THR A 17 4.62 15.21 -1.08
N PHE A 18 4.77 16.22 -0.22
CA PHE A 18 4.09 16.26 1.04
C PHE A 18 3.59 17.66 1.42
N TYR A 19 2.56 17.69 2.26
CA TYR A 19 2.06 18.87 2.94
C TYR A 19 2.23 18.73 4.46
N THR A 20 2.17 19.87 5.16
CA THR A 20 2.41 19.97 6.61
C THR A 20 1.13 20.36 7.35
N PRO A 21 1.04 20.09 8.67
CA PRO A 21 -0.13 20.50 9.45
C PRO A 21 -0.42 22.02 9.38
N PRO A 22 -1.68 22.45 9.55
CA PRO A 22 -2.83 21.63 9.94
C PRO A 22 -3.40 20.78 8.80
N TYR A 23 -3.80 19.55 9.11
CA TYR A 23 -4.42 18.60 8.16
C TYR A 23 -5.94 18.70 8.07
N VAL A 24 -6.51 19.74 8.69
CA VAL A 24 -7.94 20.05 8.69
C VAL A 24 -8.11 21.55 8.40
N PRO A 25 -9.21 21.95 7.73
CA PRO A 25 -10.23 21.09 7.16
C PRO A 25 -9.74 20.34 5.91
N SER A 26 -10.22 19.12 5.72
CA SER A 26 -9.95 18.31 4.54
C SER A 26 -11.18 18.23 3.63
N ALA A 27 -10.97 18.05 2.32
CA ALA A 27 -12.05 17.98 1.34
C ALA A 27 -13.02 16.81 1.59
N CYS A 28 -12.56 15.68 2.15
CA CYS A 28 -13.43 14.53 2.39
C CYS A 28 -14.24 14.65 3.69
N ASN A 29 -13.64 15.12 4.78
CA ASN A 29 -14.22 14.99 6.12
C ASN A 29 -14.27 16.31 6.93
N GLY A 30 -13.95 17.45 6.31
CA GLY A 30 -13.95 18.76 6.97
C GLY A 30 -13.00 18.77 8.17
N TYR A 31 -13.50 19.13 9.34
CA TYR A 31 -12.69 19.28 10.57
C TYR A 31 -12.39 17.96 11.31
N GLN A 32 -12.75 16.80 10.75
CA GLN A 32 -12.44 15.52 11.36
C GLN A 32 -10.92 15.25 11.34
N HIS A 33 -10.34 14.93 12.50
CA HIS A 33 -8.96 14.49 12.59
C HIS A 33 -8.82 13.02 12.18
N ASP A 34 -8.26 12.78 11.00
CA ASP A 34 -8.05 11.44 10.43
C ASP A 34 -6.68 10.81 10.75
N GLY A 35 -5.90 11.47 11.61
CA GLY A 35 -4.53 11.10 11.96
C GLY A 35 -3.50 11.64 10.97
N VAL A 36 -2.30 11.04 10.98
CA VAL A 36 -1.13 11.51 10.22
C VAL A 36 -0.67 10.54 9.13
N MET A 37 -1.37 9.42 8.94
CA MET A 37 -1.11 8.49 7.83
C MET A 37 -2.14 8.72 6.74
N ILE A 38 -2.12 9.94 6.21
CA ILE A 38 -3.12 10.49 5.30
C ILE A 38 -2.48 11.03 4.02
N ALA A 39 -3.30 11.26 3.00
CA ALA A 39 -2.88 11.86 1.74
C ALA A 39 -4.00 12.71 1.12
N ALA A 40 -3.60 13.69 0.32
CA ALA A 40 -4.44 14.37 -0.64
C ALA A 40 -4.30 13.68 -2.02
N ALA A 41 -5.42 13.46 -2.69
CA ALA A 41 -5.46 12.88 -4.03
C ALA A 41 -5.46 13.98 -5.07
N SER A 42 -4.62 13.88 -6.10
CA SER A 42 -4.69 14.81 -7.23
C SER A 42 -5.75 14.41 -8.24
N ASP A 43 -6.00 15.26 -9.24
CA ASP A 43 -6.94 14.99 -10.34
C ASP A 43 -6.78 13.60 -10.97
N ALA A 44 -5.54 13.08 -10.99
CA ALA A 44 -5.23 11.77 -11.53
C ALA A 44 -5.91 10.62 -10.80
N ILE A 45 -6.23 10.78 -9.51
CA ILE A 45 -6.80 9.73 -8.67
C ILE A 45 -7.99 10.18 -7.80
N TRP A 46 -8.39 11.47 -7.86
CA TRP A 46 -9.46 12.05 -7.05
C TRP A 46 -10.84 11.45 -7.36
N ASP A 47 -11.09 11.16 -8.65
CA ASP A 47 -12.28 10.43 -9.10
C ASP A 47 -13.58 11.09 -8.61
N ASP A 48 -13.70 12.40 -8.80
CA ASP A 48 -14.83 13.23 -8.34
C ASP A 48 -15.20 13.02 -6.86
N GLY A 49 -14.19 12.80 -6.00
CA GLY A 49 -14.35 12.56 -4.57
C GLY A 49 -14.58 11.10 -4.19
N ALA A 50 -14.75 10.19 -5.15
CA ALA A 50 -14.86 8.75 -4.87
C ALA A 50 -13.56 8.16 -4.31
N ALA A 51 -12.44 8.89 -4.39
CA ALA A 51 -11.19 8.55 -3.72
C ALA A 51 -11.25 8.66 -2.19
N CYS A 52 -12.17 9.44 -1.63
CA CYS A 52 -12.28 9.64 -0.18
C CYS A 52 -12.37 8.31 0.57
N GLY A 53 -11.52 8.15 1.59
CA GLY A 53 -11.45 6.93 2.41
C GLY A 53 -10.72 5.75 1.75
N ARG A 54 -10.39 5.80 0.45
CA ARG A 54 -9.53 4.77 -0.18
C ARG A 54 -8.18 4.77 0.52
N LYS A 55 -7.65 3.58 0.77
CA LYS A 55 -6.30 3.40 1.29
C LYS A 55 -5.36 3.03 0.16
N TYR A 56 -4.21 3.66 0.09
CA TYR A 56 -3.16 3.32 -0.89
C TYR A 56 -1.91 2.84 -0.17
N LYS A 57 -1.34 1.76 -0.69
CA LYS A 57 0.01 1.32 -0.33
C LYS A 57 0.98 2.00 -1.29
N VAL A 58 1.80 2.89 -0.76
CA VAL A 58 2.72 3.77 -1.52
C VAL A 58 4.16 3.39 -1.22
N LYS A 59 4.97 3.26 -2.26
CA LYS A 59 6.39 2.91 -2.17
C LYS A 59 7.23 3.94 -2.93
N CYS A 60 8.29 4.45 -2.32
CA CYS A 60 9.28 5.26 -3.01
C CYS A 60 10.09 4.39 -4.00
N THR A 61 10.27 4.89 -5.22
CA THR A 61 11.01 4.20 -6.30
C THR A 61 12.20 4.99 -6.83
N GLY A 62 12.32 6.28 -6.50
CA GLY A 62 13.52 7.06 -6.80
C GLY A 62 13.30 8.56 -6.78
N ALA A 63 14.29 9.30 -7.29
CA ALA A 63 14.29 10.75 -7.36
C ALA A 63 13.54 11.30 -8.57
N THR A 64 12.98 12.50 -8.40
CA THR A 64 12.55 13.38 -9.49
C THR A 64 13.55 14.51 -9.77
N ASN A 65 14.54 14.71 -8.90
CA ASN A 65 15.55 15.75 -8.99
C ASN A 65 16.95 15.16 -8.75
N GLN A 66 17.95 16.04 -8.57
CA GLN A 66 19.35 15.65 -8.36
C GLN A 66 19.64 15.15 -6.93
N SER A 67 18.63 15.09 -6.04
CA SER A 67 18.83 14.60 -4.67
C SER A 67 19.24 13.12 -4.71
N PRO A 68 20.46 12.77 -4.24
CA PRO A 68 20.91 11.40 -4.26
C PRO A 68 20.14 10.58 -3.22
N HIS A 69 19.61 9.42 -3.62
CA HIS A 69 18.96 8.43 -2.74
C HIS A 69 17.78 8.96 -1.89
N PRO A 70 16.72 9.50 -2.50
CA PRO A 70 15.61 10.08 -1.75
C PRO A 70 14.73 9.03 -1.06
N CYS A 71 14.81 7.75 -1.45
CA CYS A 71 14.05 6.69 -0.81
C CYS A 71 14.77 6.17 0.42
N ARG A 72 14.16 6.31 1.60
CA ARG A 72 14.74 5.87 2.88
C ARG A 72 13.66 5.40 3.87
N GLY A 73 14.07 4.70 4.92
CA GLY A 73 13.14 4.20 5.92
C GLY A 73 12.36 2.97 5.45
N LYS A 74 11.03 3.00 5.60
CA LYS A 74 10.14 1.86 5.34
C LYS A 74 10.08 1.53 3.85
N LYS A 75 9.83 0.25 3.54
CA LYS A 75 9.64 -0.21 2.15
C LYS A 75 8.39 0.35 1.49
N TYR A 76 7.39 0.72 2.30
CA TYR A 76 6.14 1.35 1.88
C TYR A 76 5.43 1.98 3.08
N VAL A 77 4.46 2.84 2.79
CA VAL A 77 3.49 3.40 3.74
C VAL A 77 2.08 3.12 3.24
N VAL A 78 1.12 2.93 4.15
CA VAL A 78 -0.30 2.87 3.80
C VAL A 78 -0.95 4.15 4.28
N VAL A 79 -1.55 4.90 3.37
CA VAL A 79 -2.21 6.18 3.65
C VAL A 79 -3.68 6.13 3.29
N LYS A 80 -4.51 6.87 4.03
CA LYS A 80 -5.92 7.12 3.70
C LYS A 80 -6.04 8.43 2.93
N VAL A 81 -6.76 8.42 1.81
CA VAL A 81 -7.12 9.66 1.11
C VAL A 81 -8.18 10.39 1.93
N VAL A 82 -7.88 11.63 2.31
CA VAL A 82 -8.79 12.48 3.10
C VAL A 82 -8.97 13.85 2.49
N ASP A 83 -8.15 14.23 1.51
CA ASP A 83 -8.15 15.56 0.95
C ASP A 83 -7.95 15.55 -0.58
N TYR A 84 -8.14 16.70 -1.19
CA TYR A 84 -8.02 16.92 -2.63
C TYR A 84 -6.90 17.93 -2.92
N CYS A 85 -6.02 17.56 -3.84
CA CYS A 85 -4.94 18.41 -4.33
C CYS A 85 -5.22 18.78 -5.79
N PRO A 86 -5.71 19.98 -6.10
CA PRO A 86 -5.99 20.36 -7.48
C PRO A 86 -4.71 20.43 -8.32
N SER A 87 -4.86 20.63 -9.63
CA SER A 87 -3.76 20.67 -10.62
C SER A 87 -2.49 21.45 -10.23
N GLY A 88 -2.61 22.47 -9.37
CA GLY A 88 -1.48 23.25 -8.85
C GLY A 88 -0.47 22.49 -7.97
N CYS A 89 -0.78 21.27 -7.51
CA CYS A 89 0.12 20.49 -6.67
C CYS A 89 1.22 19.73 -7.46
N GLU A 90 1.04 19.59 -8.79
CA GLU A 90 1.98 18.92 -9.70
C GLU A 90 2.42 17.50 -9.28
N ASN A 91 1.57 16.75 -8.57
CA ASN A 91 1.89 15.39 -8.11
C ASN A 91 0.73 14.41 -8.36
N THR A 92 0.94 13.12 -8.08
CA THR A 92 -0.13 12.10 -8.11
C THR A 92 -0.78 11.91 -6.74
N ILE A 93 0.04 11.90 -5.69
CA ILE A 93 -0.40 11.77 -4.29
C ILE A 93 0.39 12.77 -3.46
N ASP A 94 -0.28 13.66 -2.75
CA ASP A 94 0.37 14.52 -1.77
C ASP A 94 0.26 13.86 -0.40
N LEU A 95 1.39 13.45 0.18
CA LEU A 95 1.41 12.73 1.45
C LEU A 95 1.39 13.72 2.62
N SER A 96 0.89 13.30 3.78
CA SER A 96 1.26 14.00 5.03
C SER A 96 2.76 13.90 5.27
N GLN A 97 3.33 14.90 5.95
CA GLN A 97 4.77 14.96 6.24
C GLN A 97 5.28 13.68 6.93
N GLU A 98 4.53 13.14 7.88
CA GLU A 98 4.88 11.91 8.59
C GLU A 98 4.86 10.68 7.68
N ALA A 99 3.85 10.59 6.79
CA ALA A 99 3.76 9.51 5.83
C ALA A 99 4.92 9.56 4.82
N PHE A 100 5.24 10.74 4.31
CA PHE A 100 6.36 10.96 3.38
C PHE A 100 7.71 10.63 4.03
N ALA A 101 7.99 11.22 5.20
CA ALA A 101 9.24 11.01 5.94
C ALA A 101 9.46 9.53 6.33
N SER A 102 8.40 8.72 6.36
CA SER A 102 8.50 7.30 6.64
C SER A 102 9.07 6.46 5.48
N ILE A 103 9.01 6.96 4.23
CA ILE A 103 9.48 6.26 3.02
C ILE A 103 10.51 7.05 2.19
N ALA A 104 10.73 8.32 2.51
CA ALA A 104 11.60 9.20 1.75
C ALA A 104 12.20 10.34 2.58
N ASP A 105 13.17 11.03 1.97
CA ASP A 105 13.79 12.23 2.52
C ASP A 105 12.96 13.48 2.28
N PRO A 106 12.43 14.18 3.30
CA PRO A 106 11.72 15.43 3.12
C PRO A 106 12.52 16.47 2.33
N ASP A 107 13.85 16.47 2.42
CA ASP A 107 14.72 17.38 1.67
C ASP A 107 14.67 17.12 0.15
N ALA A 108 14.26 15.92 -0.28
CA ALA A 108 14.04 15.64 -1.68
C ALA A 108 12.83 16.41 -2.24
N GLY A 109 11.85 16.77 -1.40
CA GLY A 109 10.62 17.49 -1.74
C GLY A 109 9.62 16.72 -2.59
N LYS A 110 10.11 15.98 -3.60
CA LYS A 110 9.32 15.20 -4.55
C LYS A 110 10.05 13.90 -4.90
N ILE A 111 9.29 12.82 -4.98
CA ILE A 111 9.80 11.47 -5.26
C ILE A 111 8.97 10.76 -6.33
N LYS A 112 9.59 9.82 -7.02
CA LYS A 112 8.86 8.83 -7.83
C LYS A 112 8.31 7.75 -6.90
N ILE A 113 7.08 7.32 -7.16
CA ILE A 113 6.40 6.29 -6.39
C ILE A 113 5.82 5.19 -7.27
N SER A 114 5.65 4.01 -6.69
CA SER A 114 4.66 3.04 -7.12
C SER A 114 3.58 2.89 -6.04
N PHE A 115 2.32 2.75 -6.46
CA PHE A 115 1.20 2.67 -5.54
C PHE A 115 0.06 1.81 -6.08
N HIS A 116 -0.73 1.26 -5.17
CA HIS A 116 -1.96 0.54 -5.48
C HIS A 116 -2.94 0.66 -4.32
N GLN A 117 -4.23 0.50 -4.61
CA GLN A 117 -5.23 0.49 -3.58
C GLN A 117 -4.97 -0.69 -2.64
N ASN A 118 -4.83 -0.40 -1.34
CA ASN A 118 -4.62 -1.39 -0.29
C ASN A 118 -5.97 -2.04 0.03
N MET A 119 -6.43 -2.90 -0.88
CA MET A 119 -7.53 -3.81 -0.64
C MET A 119 -7.05 -4.85 0.36
N THR A 120 -7.40 -4.68 1.63
CA THR A 120 -7.32 -5.77 2.60
C THR A 120 -8.33 -6.83 2.16
N SER A 121 -7.88 -7.76 1.32
CA SER A 121 -8.71 -8.91 0.93
C SER A 121 -9.20 -9.60 2.19
N PRO A 122 -10.52 -9.72 2.43
CA PRO A 122 -11.04 -10.50 3.54
C PRO A 122 -10.57 -11.98 3.48
N LEU A 123 -10.19 -12.42 2.28
CA LEU A 123 -9.76 -13.78 1.98
C LEU A 123 -8.33 -14.13 2.44
N ARG A 124 -7.48 -13.16 2.80
CA ARG A 124 -6.10 -13.47 3.25
C ARG A 124 -6.03 -14.13 4.64
N ILE A 125 -7.07 -13.97 5.47
CA ILE A 125 -7.14 -14.62 6.78
C ILE A 125 -7.30 -16.14 6.63
N TRP A 126 -8.03 -16.59 5.60
CA TRP A 126 -8.27 -18.02 5.39
C TRP A 126 -7.09 -18.73 4.72
N VAL A 127 -6.31 -18.05 3.88
CA VAL A 127 -5.15 -18.67 3.19
C VAL A 127 -4.09 -19.14 4.19
N GLU A 128 -3.82 -18.37 5.26
CA GLU A 128 -2.87 -18.80 6.28
C GLU A 128 -3.41 -19.99 7.09
N ILE A 129 -4.70 -20.00 7.44
CA ILE A 129 -5.31 -21.12 8.19
C ILE A 129 -5.24 -22.43 7.39
N TRP A 130 -5.42 -22.40 6.06
CA TRP A 130 -5.35 -23.61 5.22
C TRP A 130 -3.92 -24.06 4.87
N GLN A 131 -2.94 -23.15 4.81
CA GLN A 131 -1.53 -23.52 4.62
C GLN A 131 -0.96 -24.33 5.80
N TRP A 132 -1.46 -24.11 7.02
CA TRP A 132 -1.10 -24.93 8.19
C TRP A 132 -1.73 -26.34 8.15
N VAL A 133 -2.88 -26.52 7.50
CA VAL A 133 -3.53 -27.85 7.38
C VAL A 133 -2.84 -28.73 6.33
N SER A 134 -2.20 -28.16 5.29
CA SER A 134 -1.52 -28.93 4.24
C SER A 134 -0.08 -29.37 4.58
N LEU A 135 0.59 -28.75 5.56
CA LEU A 135 1.99 -29.07 5.89
C LEU A 135 2.15 -30.18 6.94
N ALA A 136 1.06 -30.71 7.51
CA ALA A 136 1.12 -31.80 8.49
C ALA A 136 1.14 -33.22 7.86
N SER A 137 1.02 -33.35 6.53
CA SER A 137 0.70 -34.64 5.89
C SER A 137 1.79 -35.23 4.99
N LEU A 138 3.01 -34.68 4.97
CA LEU A 138 4.08 -35.18 4.12
C LEU A 138 5.38 -35.33 4.90
N THR A 139 5.61 -36.53 5.48
CA THR A 139 6.82 -37.34 5.22
C THR A 139 6.68 -38.73 5.85
N PHE A 140 6.54 -39.75 5.00
CA PHE A 140 7.36 -40.97 4.88
C PHE A 140 6.52 -42.19 4.48
N GLU A 141 6.66 -42.59 3.21
CA GLU A 141 6.40 -43.96 2.75
C GLU A 141 7.49 -44.89 3.29
N VAL A 142 7.09 -45.92 4.02
CA VAL A 142 7.70 -47.25 3.94
C VAL A 142 6.58 -48.30 3.94
N ASN A 143 6.33 -48.89 2.78
CA ASN A 143 5.70 -50.20 2.63
C ASN A 143 6.80 -51.17 2.17
N PRO A 144 6.61 -52.50 2.25
CA PRO A 144 5.97 -53.32 3.28
C PRO A 144 6.91 -54.47 3.71
N MET A 145 6.68 -55.13 4.85
CA MET A 145 7.08 -56.53 5.00
C MET A 145 6.26 -57.22 6.08
N TYR A 146 5.56 -58.27 5.65
CA TYR A 146 4.83 -59.22 6.46
C TYR A 146 5.72 -60.45 6.62
N VAL A 147 6.07 -60.86 7.84
CA VAL A 147 6.43 -62.25 8.18
C VAL A 147 5.99 -62.52 9.63
N ASP A 148 5.00 -63.41 9.75
CA ASP A 148 4.65 -64.13 10.98
C ASP A 148 5.80 -65.06 11.39
N ASP A 149 6.16 -65.12 12.68
CA ASP A 149 6.59 -66.39 13.30
C ASP A 149 6.49 -66.32 14.84
N LYS A 150 5.58 -67.17 15.35
CA LYS A 150 5.50 -67.85 16.67
C LYS A 150 5.46 -67.05 17.98
#